data_AF-A0A8T5NWY7-F1
#
_entry.id   AF-A0A8T5NWY7-F1
#
_cell.length_a   1.000
_cell.length_b   1.000
_cell.length_c   1.000
_cell.angle_alpha   90.00
_cell.angle_beta   90.00
_cell.angle_gamma   90.00
#
_symmetry.space_group_name_H-M   'P 1'
#
loop_
_entity.id
_entity.type
_entity.pdbx_description
1 polymer ?
#
loop_
_entity_poly.entity_id
_entity_poly.type
_entity_poly.pdbx_seq_one_letter_code
_entity_poly.pdbx_strand_id
1 'polypeptide(L)'
;GKKIKPFFLWNLYFSEVFHNKGGFDVVIANPPYITIGGKQDYYIKEREKKYYIRHFKSYDYKTNYFALFIEKSISVSASDGIVTYIVPRTMLDNYHMQKLRQEVLDTTRILLLLELKYKVFEQAETGGNLVFIAQKNDSHRQREQNVVRASVANIFVKFGDFPFEPIVQSTFRTISQNNFLLLNQSYLSLLRKIESKSTFLGKLTEISNGVNTGNAAPILLSKKQQNSMYRKILEGKDICRYSLTWNGLWINYDRTLKNRIDLSKLITRQKKSIFHYGMKKYLMIRK
;
A
#
# COMPACT_ATOMS: atom_id res chain seq x y z
N GLY A 1 34.48 17.89 -18.51
CA GLY A 1 33.89 18.02 -17.16
C GLY A 1 33.76 16.65 -16.52
N LYS A 2 34.18 16.48 -15.25
CA LYS A 2 34.06 15.21 -14.53
C LYS A 2 32.58 14.80 -14.45
N LYS A 3 32.21 13.69 -15.11
CA LYS A 3 30.90 13.04 -14.94
C LYS A 3 30.80 12.57 -13.49
N ILE A 4 30.06 13.29 -12.66
CA ILE A 4 29.70 12.83 -11.32
C ILE A 4 28.85 11.57 -11.50
N LYS A 5 29.28 10.45 -10.92
CA LYS A 5 28.50 9.20 -10.97
C LYS A 5 27.19 9.44 -10.18
N PRO A 6 26.02 8.95 -10.64
CA PRO A 6 24.73 9.26 -10.04
C PRO A 6 24.47 8.43 -8.78
N PHE A 7 25.42 8.41 -7.83
CA PHE A 7 25.26 7.73 -6.57
C PHE A 7 25.88 8.53 -5.42
N PHE A 8 25.28 8.39 -4.24
CA PHE A 8 25.77 8.95 -3.00
C PHE A 8 26.50 7.86 -2.22
N LEU A 9 27.78 8.08 -1.90
CA LEU A 9 28.61 7.13 -1.16
C LEU A 9 28.36 7.28 0.35
N TRP A 10 27.24 6.73 0.82
CA TRP A 10 26.79 6.88 2.22
C TRP A 10 27.86 6.52 3.25
N ASN A 11 28.52 5.36 3.11
CA ASN A 11 29.56 4.94 4.06
C ASN A 11 30.80 5.85 4.06
N LEU A 12 31.06 6.58 2.96
CA LEU A 12 32.18 7.52 2.90
C LEU A 12 31.79 8.86 3.53
N TYR A 13 30.65 9.41 3.11
CA TYR A 13 30.21 10.74 3.56
C TYR A 13 29.71 10.74 5.01
N PHE A 14 29.23 9.61 5.51
CA PHE A 14 28.80 9.41 6.88
C PHE A 14 29.65 8.35 7.58
N SER A 15 30.96 8.36 7.31
CA SER A 15 31.91 7.39 7.86
C SER A 15 31.83 7.33 9.39
N GLU A 16 31.83 8.49 10.07
CA GLU A 16 31.71 8.54 11.54
C GLU A 16 30.40 7.89 12.03
N VAL A 17 29.28 8.16 11.36
CA VAL A 17 27.97 7.62 11.72
C VAL A 17 27.97 6.09 11.63
N PHE A 18 28.47 5.53 10.53
CA PHE A 18 28.40 4.09 10.31
C PHE A 18 29.51 3.32 11.03
N HIS A 19 30.74 3.85 11.08
CA HIS A 19 31.89 3.15 11.62
C HIS A 19 32.11 3.40 13.11
N ASN A 20 31.77 4.58 13.64
CA ASN A 20 31.96 4.89 15.06
C ASN A 20 30.67 4.77 15.87
N LYS A 21 29.51 5.10 15.28
CA LYS A 21 28.20 5.11 15.98
C LYS A 21 27.28 3.93 15.60
N GLY A 22 27.67 3.13 14.61
CA GLY A 22 26.89 1.98 14.15
C GLY A 22 25.59 2.32 13.42
N GLY A 23 25.37 3.60 13.07
CA GLY A 23 24.19 4.10 12.38
C GLY A 23 23.71 5.45 12.90
N PHE A 24 22.58 5.92 12.39
CA PHE A 24 21.96 7.18 12.81
C PHE A 24 21.18 7.01 14.13
N ASP A 25 21.31 7.98 15.04
CA ASP A 25 20.50 8.05 16.27
C ASP A 25 19.02 8.32 15.95
N VAL A 26 18.75 9.13 14.93
CA VAL A 26 17.39 9.47 14.48
C VAL A 26 17.34 9.58 12.97
N VAL A 27 16.33 8.95 12.36
CA VAL A 27 15.96 9.11 10.95
C VAL A 27 14.54 9.65 10.86
N ILE A 28 14.38 10.85 10.30
CA ILE A 28 13.09 11.54 10.15
C ILE A 28 12.82 11.78 8.67
N ALA A 29 11.63 11.43 8.16
CA ALA A 29 11.28 11.77 6.78
C ALA A 29 9.76 11.87 6.50
N ASN A 30 9.44 12.62 5.44
CA ASN A 30 8.19 12.53 4.69
C ASN A 30 8.55 11.93 3.31
N PRO A 31 8.50 10.60 3.15
CA PRO A 31 9.00 9.93 1.95
C PRO A 31 8.05 10.13 0.76
N PRO A 32 8.50 9.85 -0.48
CA PRO A 32 7.61 9.86 -1.64
C PRO A 32 6.54 8.76 -1.54
N TYR A 33 5.29 9.10 -1.89
CA TYR A 33 4.14 8.18 -1.85
C TYR A 33 3.85 7.59 -3.23
N ILE A 34 4.77 6.76 -3.73
CA ILE A 34 4.66 6.13 -5.06
C ILE A 34 4.34 4.65 -4.91
N THR A 35 3.22 4.22 -5.50
CA THR A 35 2.83 2.80 -5.52
C THR A 35 3.50 2.07 -6.68
N ILE A 36 4.30 1.06 -6.35
CA ILE A 36 4.86 0.10 -7.30
C ILE A 36 3.72 -0.81 -7.77
N GLY A 37 3.63 -1.11 -9.07
CA GLY A 37 2.48 -1.84 -9.64
C GLY A 37 1.15 -1.07 -9.60
N GLY A 38 1.19 0.23 -9.30
CA GLY A 38 0.05 1.15 -9.31
C GLY A 38 -0.02 2.03 -10.57
N LYS A 39 -0.82 3.11 -10.51
CA LYS A 39 -0.97 4.05 -11.64
C LYS A 39 0.36 4.77 -11.99
N GLN A 40 1.26 4.89 -11.02
CA GLN A 40 2.57 5.53 -11.14
C GLN A 40 3.69 4.57 -11.56
N ASP A 41 3.38 3.28 -11.79
CA ASP A 41 4.38 2.25 -12.03
C ASP A 41 5.23 2.49 -13.29
N TYR A 42 4.71 3.23 -14.27
CA TYR A 42 5.43 3.58 -15.50
C TYR A 42 6.67 4.46 -15.28
N TYR A 43 6.79 5.11 -14.12
CA TYR A 43 7.99 5.86 -13.73
C TYR A 43 9.10 4.96 -13.19
N ILE A 44 8.83 3.68 -12.92
CA ILE A 44 9.72 2.75 -12.24
C ILE A 44 10.32 1.79 -13.27
N LYS A 45 11.65 1.77 -13.37
CA LYS A 45 12.34 0.90 -14.34
C LYS A 45 12.28 -0.54 -13.86
N GLU A 46 12.18 -1.47 -14.80
CA GLU A 46 12.13 -2.92 -14.49
C GLU A 46 13.32 -3.41 -13.66
N ARG A 47 14.51 -2.84 -13.90
CA ARG A 47 15.72 -3.13 -13.11
C ARG A 47 15.57 -2.73 -11.64
N GLU A 48 14.85 -1.65 -11.36
CA GLU A 48 14.62 -1.13 -10.00
C GLU A 48 13.64 -2.05 -9.28
N LYS A 49 12.56 -2.49 -9.94
CA LYS A 49 11.64 -3.50 -9.39
C LYS A 49 12.36 -4.79 -9.02
N LYS A 50 13.17 -5.33 -9.94
CA LYS A 50 14.00 -6.52 -9.68
C LYS A 50 15.00 -6.31 -8.56
N TYR A 51 15.48 -5.09 -8.35
CA TYR A 51 16.33 -4.76 -7.22
C TYR A 51 15.51 -4.79 -5.93
N TYR A 52 14.36 -4.12 -5.88
CA TYR A 52 13.50 -4.07 -4.69
C TYR A 52 13.05 -5.46 -4.24
N ILE A 53 12.57 -6.29 -5.19
CA ILE A 53 12.17 -7.68 -4.93
C ILE A 53 13.27 -8.49 -4.24
N ARG A 54 14.54 -8.25 -4.60
CA ARG A 54 15.69 -9.03 -4.11
C ARG A 54 16.27 -8.52 -2.80
N HIS A 55 16.08 -7.24 -2.47
CA HIS A 55 16.82 -6.59 -1.38
C HIS A 55 15.92 -6.06 -0.25
N PHE A 56 14.60 -6.07 -0.41
CA PHE A 56 13.67 -5.55 0.58
C PHE A 56 12.66 -6.61 0.99
N LYS A 57 12.66 -6.96 2.28
CA LYS A 57 11.72 -7.91 2.87
C LYS A 57 10.29 -7.35 2.88
N SER A 58 10.14 -6.04 3.04
CA SER A 58 8.86 -5.34 3.00
C SER A 58 8.23 -5.27 1.61
N TYR A 59 8.95 -5.68 0.55
CA TYR A 59 8.43 -5.62 -0.81
C TYR A 59 7.27 -6.60 -1.02
N ASP A 60 6.18 -6.05 -1.55
CA ASP A 60 5.03 -6.77 -2.08
C ASP A 60 4.59 -6.16 -3.42
N TYR A 61 3.84 -6.90 -4.23
CA TYR A 61 3.50 -6.54 -5.62
C TYR A 61 3.01 -5.09 -5.78
N LYS A 62 2.06 -4.67 -4.92
CA LYS A 62 1.50 -3.30 -4.90
C LYS A 62 1.95 -2.47 -3.70
N THR A 63 3.22 -2.63 -3.31
CA THR A 63 3.78 -1.86 -2.20
C THR A 63 3.96 -0.37 -2.55
N ASN A 64 4.27 0.46 -1.56
CA ASN A 64 4.57 1.88 -1.71
C ASN A 64 6.03 2.15 -1.38
N TYR A 65 6.65 3.14 -2.01
CA TYR A 65 8.01 3.57 -1.73
C TYR A 65 8.26 3.84 -0.24
N PHE A 66 7.29 4.42 0.49
CA PHE A 66 7.48 4.65 1.92
C PHE A 66 7.83 3.36 2.70
N ALA A 67 7.34 2.19 2.25
CA ALA A 67 7.66 0.91 2.88
C ALA A 67 9.15 0.58 2.76
N LEU A 68 9.70 0.75 1.56
CA LEU A 68 11.13 0.54 1.28
C LEU A 68 12.00 1.54 2.05
N PHE A 69 11.54 2.80 2.15
CA PHE A 69 12.23 3.83 2.92
C PHE A 69 12.25 3.50 4.42
N ILE A 70 11.13 3.05 5.00
CA ILE A 70 11.07 2.66 6.41
C ILE A 70 12.02 1.48 6.69
N GLU A 71 11.96 0.41 5.89
CA GLU A 71 12.88 -0.74 6.05
C GLU A 71 14.34 -0.29 5.94
N LYS A 72 14.65 0.57 4.96
CA LYS A 72 16.01 1.10 4.81
C LYS A 72 16.44 1.94 6.02
N SER A 73 15.55 2.77 6.54
CA SER A 73 15.81 3.62 7.71
C SER A 73 16.08 2.82 8.96
N ILE A 74 15.32 1.75 9.21
CA ILE A 74 15.60 0.80 10.29
C ILE A 74 17.00 0.17 10.08
N SER A 75 17.34 -0.19 8.84
CA SER A 75 18.65 -0.80 8.52
C SER A 75 19.83 0.12 8.82
N VAL A 76 19.69 1.44 8.60
CA VAL A 76 20.79 2.42 8.76
C VAL A 76 20.79 3.11 10.13
N SER A 77 19.78 2.86 10.96
CA SER A 77 19.72 3.38 12.33
C SER A 77 20.65 2.60 13.26
N ALA A 78 21.26 3.29 14.20
CA ALA A 78 22.02 2.69 15.29
C ALA A 78 21.12 1.82 16.18
N SER A 79 21.71 1.01 17.06
CA SER A 79 20.94 0.32 18.12
C SER A 79 20.16 1.35 18.91
N ASP A 80 18.89 1.07 19.20
CA ASP A 80 17.97 1.99 19.88
C ASP A 80 17.74 3.35 19.17
N GLY A 81 18.17 3.47 17.91
CA GLY A 81 17.90 4.63 17.07
C GLY A 81 16.41 4.76 16.71
N ILE A 82 15.95 6.00 16.54
CA ILE A 82 14.55 6.35 16.28
C ILE A 82 14.30 6.52 14.78
N VAL A 83 13.25 5.90 14.28
CA VAL A 83 12.73 6.07 12.91
C VAL A 83 11.35 6.71 13.02
N THR A 84 11.19 7.92 12.48
CA THR A 84 9.91 8.65 12.52
C THR A 84 9.51 9.23 11.17
N TYR A 85 8.25 9.01 10.82
CA TYR A 85 7.76 9.22 9.47
C TYR A 85 6.34 9.78 9.49
N ILE A 86 6.05 10.63 8.50
CA ILE A 86 4.68 10.90 8.06
C ILE A 86 4.45 10.02 6.83
N VAL A 87 3.43 9.15 6.85
CA VAL A 87 3.09 8.26 5.72
C VAL A 87 1.58 8.19 5.53
N PRO A 88 1.07 7.66 4.40
CA PRO A 88 -0.36 7.42 4.24
C PRO A 88 -0.89 6.41 5.27
N ARG A 89 -2.16 6.56 5.67
CA ARG A 89 -2.89 5.64 6.56
C ARG A 89 -2.75 4.18 6.14
N THR A 90 -2.58 3.91 4.85
CA THR A 90 -2.49 2.54 4.29
C THR A 90 -1.46 1.65 4.97
N MET A 91 -0.44 2.21 5.64
CA MET A 91 0.48 1.43 6.47
C MET A 91 -0.27 0.57 7.51
N LEU A 92 -1.35 1.10 8.11
CA LEU A 92 -2.07 0.47 9.21
C LEU A 92 -2.76 -0.84 8.83
N ASP A 93 -3.43 -0.90 7.68
CA ASP A 93 -4.38 -1.98 7.37
C ASP A 93 -4.39 -2.46 5.91
N ASN A 94 -3.61 -1.84 5.01
CA ASN A 94 -3.61 -2.28 3.62
C ASN A 94 -2.97 -3.68 3.50
N TYR A 95 -3.60 -4.54 2.69
CA TYR A 95 -3.15 -5.90 2.40
C TYR A 95 -1.68 -5.95 1.96
N HIS A 96 -1.29 -5.07 1.03
CA HIS A 96 0.06 -5.05 0.46
C HIS A 96 1.13 -4.47 1.41
N MET A 97 0.73 -3.99 2.58
CA MET A 97 1.63 -3.49 3.63
C MET A 97 1.90 -4.54 4.72
N GLN A 98 1.37 -5.76 4.62
CA GLN A 98 1.56 -6.81 5.63
C GLN A 98 3.04 -7.07 5.92
N LYS A 99 3.87 -7.22 4.88
CA LYS A 99 5.30 -7.49 5.05
C LYS A 99 6.05 -6.33 5.71
N LEU A 100 5.66 -5.09 5.41
CA LEU A 100 6.20 -3.92 6.11
C LEU A 100 5.83 -3.96 7.60
N ARG A 101 4.55 -4.20 7.92
CA ARG A 101 4.10 -4.29 9.32
C ARG A 101 4.84 -5.41 10.07
N GLN A 102 5.07 -6.55 9.41
CA GLN A 102 5.88 -7.62 9.96
C GLN A 102 7.33 -7.16 10.23
N GLU A 103 8.01 -6.55 9.27
CA GLU A 103 9.39 -6.05 9.46
C GLU A 103 9.46 -5.05 10.62
N VAL A 104 8.50 -4.13 10.73
CA VAL A 104 8.41 -3.16 11.84
C VAL A 104 8.25 -3.88 13.18
N LEU A 105 7.34 -4.85 13.29
CA LEU A 105 7.15 -5.63 14.54
C LEU A 105 8.38 -6.47 14.90
N ASP A 106 9.08 -6.99 13.89
CA ASP A 106 10.21 -7.90 14.06
C ASP A 106 11.52 -7.17 14.40
N THR A 107 11.62 -5.87 14.16
CA THR A 107 12.88 -5.11 14.29
C THR A 107 12.79 -3.87 15.16
N THR A 108 11.58 -3.47 15.60
CA THR A 108 11.38 -2.22 16.34
C THR A 108 10.41 -2.34 17.52
N ARG A 109 10.58 -1.46 18.50
CA ARG A 109 9.53 -1.08 19.44
C ARG A 109 8.78 0.12 18.86
N ILE A 110 7.48 -0.03 18.60
CA ILE A 110 6.63 1.05 18.10
C ILE A 110 6.29 1.97 19.28
N LEU A 111 6.71 3.23 19.21
CA LEU A 111 6.48 4.19 20.28
C LEU A 111 5.16 4.94 20.08
N LEU A 112 4.82 5.29 18.83
CA LEU A 112 3.64 6.07 18.49
C LEU A 112 3.03 5.66 17.15
N LEU A 113 1.71 5.48 17.16
CA LEU A 113 0.86 5.44 15.96
C LEU A 113 -0.22 6.52 16.10
N LEU A 114 -0.09 7.60 15.36
CA LEU A 114 -1.07 8.70 15.35
C LEU A 114 -1.70 8.82 13.96
N GLU A 115 -2.92 8.32 13.81
CA GLU A 115 -3.69 8.51 12.59
C GLU A 115 -4.25 9.94 12.54
N LEU A 116 -4.02 10.61 11.42
CA LEU A 116 -4.54 11.95 11.11
C LEU A 116 -5.65 11.82 10.07
N LYS A 117 -6.89 12.05 10.51
CA LYS A 117 -8.10 12.00 9.65
C LYS A 117 -8.48 13.34 9.02
N TYR A 118 -7.79 14.42 9.40
CA TYR A 118 -7.89 15.71 8.73
C TYR A 118 -6.90 15.81 7.56
N LYS A 119 -7.16 16.75 6.63
CA LYS A 119 -6.22 17.03 5.52
C LYS A 119 -4.96 17.68 6.08
N VAL A 120 -3.86 16.93 6.05
CA VAL A 120 -2.52 17.41 6.45
C VAL A 120 -1.84 18.16 5.30
N PHE A 121 -2.14 17.76 4.07
CA PHE A 121 -1.59 18.37 2.85
C PHE A 121 -2.74 18.87 1.98
N GLU A 122 -2.71 20.16 1.62
CA GLU A 122 -3.79 20.79 0.83
C GLU A 122 -3.97 20.17 -0.56
N GLN A 123 -2.87 19.75 -1.19
CA GLN A 123 -2.83 19.32 -2.59
C GLN A 123 -2.79 17.80 -2.78
N ALA A 124 -2.82 17.00 -1.70
CA ALA A 124 -2.68 15.55 -1.78
C ALA A 124 -3.80 14.83 -1.01
N GLU A 125 -4.67 14.12 -1.74
CA GLU A 125 -5.68 13.25 -1.16
C GLU A 125 -5.12 11.82 -1.04
N THR A 126 -4.55 11.51 0.12
CA THR A 126 -3.92 10.21 0.43
C THR A 126 -4.85 9.22 1.14
N GLY A 127 -6.11 9.61 1.38
CA GLY A 127 -7.06 8.79 2.15
C GLY A 127 -6.74 8.75 3.66
N GLY A 128 -6.02 9.75 4.17
CA GLY A 128 -5.56 9.87 5.55
C GLY A 128 -4.05 9.72 5.69
N ASN A 129 -3.50 10.24 6.78
CA ASN A 129 -2.06 10.16 7.07
C ASN A 129 -1.83 9.52 8.44
N LEU A 130 -0.60 9.08 8.67
CA LEU A 130 -0.14 8.46 9.90
C LEU A 130 1.20 9.11 10.26
N VAL A 131 1.30 9.58 11.50
CA VAL A 131 2.60 9.82 12.14
C VAL A 131 3.00 8.54 12.85
N PHE A 132 4.15 8.02 12.46
CA PHE A 132 4.72 6.78 12.96
C PHE A 132 6.04 7.09 13.66
N ILE A 133 6.22 6.61 14.89
CA ILE A 133 7.51 6.65 15.60
C ILE A 133 7.83 5.25 16.08
N ALA A 134 8.99 4.74 15.72
CA ALA A 134 9.51 3.48 16.22
C ALA A 134 10.99 3.57 16.59
N GLN A 135 11.41 2.70 17.48
CA GLN A 135 12.78 2.57 17.94
C GLN A 135 13.34 1.22 17.51
N LYS A 136 14.48 1.20 16.80
CA LYS A 136 15.17 -0.04 16.46
C LYS A 136 15.50 -0.80 17.73
N ASN A 137 15.19 -2.09 17.79
CA ASN A 137 15.41 -2.86 19.00
C ASN A 137 15.60 -4.34 18.66
N ASP A 138 16.73 -4.91 19.06
CA ASP A 138 17.08 -6.29 18.73
C ASP A 138 16.45 -7.32 19.70
N SER A 139 15.99 -6.89 20.87
CA SER A 139 15.38 -7.76 21.87
C SER A 139 13.93 -8.12 21.55
N HIS A 140 13.70 -9.37 21.12
CA HIS A 140 12.36 -9.88 20.85
C HIS A 140 11.40 -9.71 22.05
N ARG A 141 11.87 -10.03 23.27
CA ARG A 141 11.07 -9.89 24.48
C ARG A 141 10.65 -8.44 24.72
N GLN A 142 11.55 -7.47 24.54
CA GLN A 142 11.23 -6.06 24.71
C GLN A 142 10.23 -5.58 23.65
N ARG A 143 10.32 -6.07 22.41
CA ARG A 143 9.35 -5.76 21.35
C ARG A 143 7.95 -6.31 21.65
N GLU A 144 7.83 -7.56 22.08
CA GLU A 144 6.53 -8.17 22.36
C GLU A 144 5.82 -7.56 23.58
N GLN A 145 6.58 -7.13 24.58
CA GLN A 145 6.08 -6.50 25.82
C GLN A 145 5.90 -4.98 25.69
N ASN A 146 6.31 -4.39 24.56
CA ASN A 146 6.23 -2.95 24.33
C ASN A 146 4.77 -2.45 24.35
N VAL A 147 4.56 -1.27 24.93
CA VAL A 147 3.25 -0.60 24.94
C VAL A 147 3.29 0.54 23.91
N VAL A 148 2.50 0.38 22.86
CA VAL A 148 2.35 1.36 21.79
C VAL A 148 1.34 2.41 22.20
N ARG A 149 1.71 3.69 22.05
CA ARG A 149 0.77 4.80 22.17
C ARG A 149 0.02 4.93 20.84
N ALA A 150 -1.28 4.65 20.83
CA ALA A 150 -2.11 4.76 19.64
C ALA A 150 -3.14 5.89 19.80
N SER A 151 -3.38 6.66 18.74
CA SER A 151 -4.43 7.69 18.75
C SER A 151 -4.94 8.01 17.34
N VAL A 152 -6.13 8.58 17.29
CA VAL A 152 -6.79 9.04 16.06
C VAL A 152 -7.21 10.49 16.26
N ALA A 153 -6.62 11.39 15.46
CA ALA A 153 -6.92 12.81 15.46
C ALA A 153 -7.87 13.16 14.31
N ASN A 154 -9.07 13.63 14.66
CA ASN A 154 -10.09 14.07 13.69
C ASN A 154 -9.93 15.54 13.27
N ILE A 155 -9.31 16.36 14.12
CA ILE A 155 -8.99 17.77 13.88
C ILE A 155 -7.51 18.00 14.15
N PHE A 156 -6.99 19.14 13.71
CA PHE A 156 -5.64 19.54 14.09
C PHE A 156 -5.52 19.59 15.61
N VAL A 157 -4.53 18.89 16.14
CA VAL A 157 -4.19 18.85 17.56
C VAL A 157 -2.74 19.25 17.70
N LYS A 158 -2.44 20.05 18.71
CA LYS A 158 -1.07 20.33 19.11
C LYS A 158 -0.42 19.02 19.54
N PHE A 159 0.83 18.80 19.13
CA PHE A 159 1.54 17.57 19.49
C PHE A 159 1.66 17.45 21.00
N GLY A 160 1.16 16.34 21.58
CA GLY A 160 1.06 16.12 23.02
C GLY A 160 -0.37 16.22 23.57
N ASP A 161 -1.26 16.95 22.89
CA ASP A 161 -2.62 17.23 23.35
C ASP A 161 -3.66 16.29 22.71
N PHE A 162 -3.42 14.98 22.79
CA PHE A 162 -4.38 13.98 22.32
C PHE A 162 -4.39 12.75 23.24
N PRO A 163 -5.56 12.14 23.49
CA PRO A 163 -5.64 10.94 24.30
C PRO A 163 -4.95 9.78 23.60
N PHE A 164 -4.24 8.95 24.37
CA PHE A 164 -3.57 7.76 23.86
C PHE A 164 -4.21 6.52 24.44
N GLU A 165 -4.48 5.56 23.57
CA GLU A 165 -4.84 4.21 23.95
C GLU A 165 -3.57 3.36 24.02
N PRO A 166 -3.25 2.73 25.17
CA PRO A 166 -2.12 1.82 25.28
C PRO A 166 -2.46 0.47 24.62
N ILE A 167 -1.64 0.05 23.66
CA ILE A 167 -1.77 -1.24 22.99
C ILE A 167 -0.49 -2.04 23.19
N VAL A 168 -0.59 -3.24 23.77
CA VAL A 168 0.56 -4.16 23.82
C VAL A 168 0.91 -4.59 22.40
N GLN A 169 2.14 -4.33 21.95
CA GLN A 169 2.58 -4.49 20.56
C GLN A 169 2.34 -5.91 20.00
N SER A 170 2.53 -6.95 20.81
CA SER A 170 2.23 -8.35 20.44
C SER A 170 0.78 -8.58 20.00
N THR A 171 -0.16 -7.72 20.45
CA THR A 171 -1.57 -7.77 20.02
C THR A 171 -1.70 -7.66 18.51
N PHE A 172 -0.86 -6.86 17.85
CA PHE A 172 -0.93 -6.69 16.39
C PHE A 172 -0.66 -8.00 15.63
N ARG A 173 0.19 -8.89 16.16
CA ARG A 173 0.44 -10.21 15.55
C ARG A 173 -0.78 -11.13 15.60
N THR A 174 -1.68 -10.91 16.55
CA THR A 174 -2.91 -11.69 16.69
C THR A 174 -4.00 -11.24 15.72
N ILE A 175 -3.84 -10.07 15.11
CA ILE A 175 -4.80 -9.50 14.17
C ILE A 175 -4.44 -9.96 12.76
N SER A 176 -5.45 -10.27 11.96
CA SER A 176 -5.27 -10.65 10.55
C SER A 176 -4.33 -9.69 9.82
N GLN A 177 -3.35 -10.26 9.11
CA GLN A 177 -2.32 -9.54 8.35
C GLN A 177 -1.49 -8.55 9.17
N ASN A 178 -1.36 -8.78 10.48
CA ASN A 178 -0.66 -7.90 11.40
C ASN A 178 -1.18 -6.46 11.40
N ASN A 179 -2.48 -6.25 11.17
CA ASN A 179 -3.03 -4.89 11.05
C ASN A 179 -2.82 -4.09 12.34
N PHE A 180 -2.39 -2.85 12.18
CA PHE A 180 -2.25 -1.88 13.27
C PHE A 180 -3.59 -1.21 13.54
N LEU A 181 -4.56 -2.00 14.03
CA LEU A 181 -5.88 -1.48 14.40
C LEU A 181 -5.75 -0.64 15.67
N LEU A 182 -5.97 0.67 15.54
CA LEU A 182 -5.92 1.64 16.63
C LEU A 182 -7.22 1.58 17.45
N LEU A 183 -7.48 0.41 18.04
CA LEU A 183 -8.69 0.10 18.79
C LEU A 183 -8.37 -0.03 20.27
N ASN A 184 -9.30 0.39 21.11
CA ASN A 184 -9.21 0.11 22.54
C ASN A 184 -9.50 -1.37 22.85
N GLN A 185 -9.23 -1.79 24.09
CA GLN A 185 -9.40 -3.19 24.53
C GLN A 185 -10.86 -3.69 24.41
N SER A 186 -11.85 -2.81 24.59
CA SER A 186 -13.26 -3.16 24.44
C SER A 186 -13.62 -3.54 23.00
N TYR A 187 -13.10 -2.82 22.01
CA TYR A 187 -13.28 -3.19 20.60
C TYR A 187 -12.56 -4.50 20.23
N LEU A 188 -11.34 -4.71 20.73
CA LEU A 188 -10.60 -5.95 20.47
C LEU A 188 -11.29 -7.18 21.08
N SER A 189 -11.80 -7.05 22.30
CA SER A 189 -12.58 -8.12 22.94
C SER A 189 -13.88 -8.41 22.19
N LEU A 190 -14.57 -7.37 21.69
CA LEU A 190 -15.74 -7.54 20.84
C LEU A 190 -15.39 -8.26 19.52
N LEU A 191 -14.32 -7.87 18.84
CA LEU A 191 -13.85 -8.53 17.62
C LEU A 191 -13.59 -10.02 17.85
N ARG A 192 -12.84 -10.37 18.90
CA ARG A 192 -12.57 -11.77 19.28
C ARG A 192 -13.86 -12.54 19.59
N LYS A 193 -14.84 -11.89 20.22
CA LYS A 193 -16.15 -12.50 20.50
C LYS A 193 -16.94 -12.77 19.22
N ILE A 194 -16.88 -11.85 18.25
CA ILE A 194 -17.50 -12.03 16.94
C ILE A 194 -16.80 -13.19 16.20
N GLU A 195 -15.47 -13.18 16.14
CA GLU A 195 -14.68 -14.21 15.45
C GLU A 195 -14.88 -15.61 16.03
N SER A 196 -14.92 -15.75 17.35
CA SER A 196 -15.12 -17.07 18.01
C SER A 196 -16.54 -17.64 17.86
N LYS A 197 -17.53 -16.81 17.49
CA LYS A 197 -18.93 -17.21 17.34
C LYS A 197 -19.45 -17.12 15.91
N SER A 198 -18.58 -16.79 14.95
CA SER A 198 -18.97 -16.58 13.55
C SER A 198 -18.23 -17.51 12.61
N THR A 199 -18.83 -17.78 11.46
CA THR A 199 -18.14 -18.44 10.35
C THR A 199 -17.62 -17.37 9.39
N PHE A 200 -16.34 -17.42 9.03
CA PHE A 200 -15.77 -16.54 8.01
C PHE A 200 -16.53 -16.70 6.69
N LEU A 201 -16.96 -15.58 6.09
CA LEU A 201 -17.71 -15.58 4.83
C LEU A 201 -16.99 -16.35 3.71
N GLY A 202 -15.65 -16.27 3.66
CA GLY A 202 -14.83 -17.00 2.68
C GLY A 202 -14.88 -18.53 2.81
N LYS A 203 -15.45 -19.09 3.88
CA LYS A 203 -15.76 -20.52 4.00
C LYS A 203 -17.10 -20.90 3.35
N LEU A 204 -17.99 -19.93 3.19
CA LEU A 204 -19.36 -20.14 2.70
C LEU A 204 -19.50 -19.82 1.21
N THR A 205 -18.62 -18.98 0.67
CA THR A 205 -18.73 -18.53 -0.71
C THR A 205 -17.37 -18.10 -1.26
N GLU A 206 -17.26 -18.11 -2.59
CA GLU A 206 -16.13 -17.56 -3.30
C GLU A 206 -16.33 -16.06 -3.52
N ILE A 207 -15.36 -15.27 -3.07
CA ILE A 207 -15.36 -13.82 -3.29
C ILE A 207 -14.50 -13.53 -4.52
N SER A 208 -15.10 -12.93 -5.53
CA SER A 208 -14.39 -12.50 -6.75
C SER A 208 -14.61 -11.02 -7.00
N ASN A 209 -13.65 -10.39 -7.67
CA ASN A 209 -13.82 -9.02 -8.14
C ASN A 209 -14.79 -8.99 -9.33
N GLY A 210 -15.57 -7.91 -9.43
CA GLY A 210 -16.34 -7.63 -10.63
C GLY A 210 -15.46 -7.43 -11.86
N VAL A 211 -16.09 -7.38 -13.04
CA VAL A 211 -15.36 -7.20 -14.30
C VAL A 211 -14.66 -5.84 -14.32
N ASN A 212 -13.33 -5.85 -14.35
CA ASN A 212 -12.54 -4.64 -14.54
C ASN A 212 -12.33 -4.39 -16.04
N THR A 213 -13.06 -3.41 -16.57
CA THR A 213 -13.00 -3.03 -17.99
C THR A 213 -11.76 -2.20 -18.35
N GLY A 214 -11.10 -1.59 -17.36
CA GLY A 214 -9.91 -0.77 -17.54
C GLY A 214 -10.00 0.20 -18.72
N ASN A 215 -8.95 0.22 -19.54
CA ASN A 215 -8.83 1.09 -20.71
C ASN A 215 -9.73 0.68 -21.90
N ALA A 216 -10.36 -0.49 -21.82
CA ALA A 216 -11.24 -1.03 -22.85
C ALA A 216 -12.73 -0.72 -22.59
N ALA A 217 -13.04 -0.01 -21.50
CA ALA A 217 -14.41 0.39 -21.15
C ALA A 217 -15.20 1.00 -22.33
N PRO A 218 -14.65 1.91 -23.17
CA PRO A 218 -15.41 2.49 -24.29
C PRO A 218 -15.81 1.50 -25.39
N ILE A 219 -15.11 0.37 -25.47
CA ILE A 219 -15.34 -0.69 -26.46
C ILE A 219 -16.25 -1.77 -25.89
N LEU A 220 -16.05 -2.09 -24.61
CA LEU A 220 -16.77 -3.16 -23.93
C LEU A 220 -18.15 -2.72 -23.45
N LEU A 221 -18.33 -1.46 -23.06
CA LEU A 221 -19.55 -0.96 -22.45
C LEU A 221 -20.46 -0.26 -23.46
N SER A 222 -21.77 -0.45 -23.31
CA SER A 222 -22.79 0.16 -24.17
C SER A 222 -24.07 0.43 -23.38
N LYS A 223 -24.80 1.50 -23.74
CA LYS A 223 -26.16 1.77 -23.24
C LYS A 223 -27.25 1.00 -23.99
N LYS A 224 -26.89 0.24 -25.03
CA LYS A 224 -27.80 -0.57 -25.85
C LYS A 224 -27.23 -1.98 -26.01
N GLN A 225 -28.10 -2.98 -26.02
CA GLN A 225 -27.74 -4.34 -26.39
C GLN A 225 -27.55 -4.41 -27.91
N GLN A 226 -26.31 -4.45 -28.39
CA GLN A 226 -26.06 -4.44 -29.85
C GLN A 226 -26.25 -5.82 -30.49
N ASN A 227 -26.01 -6.90 -29.74
CA ASN A 227 -26.20 -8.28 -30.18
C ASN A 227 -26.30 -9.21 -28.95
N SER A 228 -26.45 -10.52 -29.19
CA SER A 228 -26.59 -11.55 -28.16
C SER A 228 -25.37 -11.73 -27.24
N MET A 229 -24.19 -11.19 -27.61
CA MET A 229 -22.98 -11.25 -26.80
C MET A 229 -22.93 -10.16 -25.72
N TYR A 230 -23.80 -9.15 -25.79
CA TYR A 230 -23.94 -8.14 -24.75
C TYR A 230 -24.80 -8.66 -23.61
N ARG A 231 -24.30 -8.56 -22.38
CA ARG A 231 -25.03 -8.91 -21.15
C ARG A 231 -25.16 -7.69 -20.24
N LYS A 232 -26.22 -7.66 -19.43
CA LYS A 232 -26.42 -6.62 -18.41
C LYS A 232 -25.25 -6.64 -17.44
N ILE A 233 -24.73 -5.47 -17.09
CA ILE A 233 -23.71 -5.29 -16.06
C ILE A 233 -24.22 -4.30 -15.01
N LEU A 234 -23.84 -4.52 -13.76
CA LEU A 234 -24.10 -3.61 -12.65
C LEU A 234 -22.80 -2.91 -12.28
N GLU A 235 -22.88 -1.61 -12.04
CA GLU A 235 -21.81 -0.80 -11.45
C GLU A 235 -21.99 -0.68 -9.94
N GLY A 236 -20.99 -0.16 -9.23
CA GLY A 236 -21.08 0.04 -7.77
C GLY A 236 -22.27 0.90 -7.34
N LYS A 237 -22.69 1.87 -8.16
CA LYS A 237 -23.87 2.71 -7.92
C LYS A 237 -25.22 1.98 -8.08
N ASP A 238 -25.21 0.81 -8.72
CA ASP A 238 -26.42 0.02 -9.00
C ASP A 238 -26.74 -0.96 -7.87
N ILE A 239 -25.83 -1.09 -6.90
CA ILE A 239 -25.92 -2.00 -5.76
C ILE A 239 -26.31 -1.18 -4.53
N CYS A 240 -27.52 -1.42 -4.02
CA CYS A 240 -28.06 -0.77 -2.84
C CYS A 240 -28.23 -1.80 -1.71
N ARG A 241 -28.48 -1.30 -0.50
CA ARG A 241 -28.79 -2.17 0.64
C ARG A 241 -30.05 -2.99 0.32
N TYR A 242 -29.88 -4.30 0.22
CA TYR A 242 -30.94 -5.28 -0.09
C TYR A 242 -31.63 -5.12 -1.45
N SER A 243 -31.05 -4.37 -2.40
CA SER A 243 -31.63 -4.22 -3.75
C SER A 243 -30.59 -4.02 -4.83
N LEU A 244 -30.93 -4.45 -6.05
CA LEU A 244 -30.13 -4.24 -7.26
C LEU A 244 -30.98 -3.47 -8.27
N THR A 245 -30.47 -2.34 -8.76
CA THR A 245 -31.18 -1.51 -9.75
C THR A 245 -30.35 -1.37 -11.01
N TRP A 246 -30.71 -2.12 -12.05
CA TRP A 246 -29.98 -2.07 -13.32
C TRP A 246 -30.28 -0.77 -14.08
N ASN A 247 -29.25 0.03 -14.33
CA ASN A 247 -29.36 1.36 -14.97
C ASN A 247 -29.09 1.36 -16.49
N GLY A 248 -29.41 0.27 -17.19
CA GLY A 248 -29.35 0.22 -18.65
C GLY A 248 -27.97 -0.06 -19.26
N LEU A 249 -26.95 -0.41 -18.44
CA LEU A 249 -25.60 -0.66 -18.93
C LEU A 249 -25.40 -2.11 -19.36
N TRP A 250 -24.77 -2.29 -20.52
CA TRP A 250 -24.42 -3.58 -21.11
C TRP A 250 -22.91 -3.71 -21.27
N ILE A 251 -22.39 -4.92 -21.15
CA ILE A 251 -20.99 -5.28 -21.43
C ILE A 251 -20.91 -6.36 -22.51
N ASN A 252 -19.99 -6.21 -23.45
CA ASN A 252 -19.71 -7.20 -24.50
C ASN A 252 -18.83 -8.34 -23.97
N TYR A 253 -19.36 -9.56 -23.96
CA TYR A 253 -18.64 -10.77 -23.53
C TYR A 253 -18.02 -11.57 -24.69
N ASP A 254 -18.00 -11.05 -25.92
CA ASP A 254 -17.37 -11.72 -27.05
C ASP A 254 -15.86 -11.93 -26.80
N ARG A 255 -15.46 -13.18 -26.56
CA ARG A 255 -14.07 -13.56 -26.29
C ARG A 255 -13.13 -13.33 -27.47
N THR A 256 -13.68 -13.18 -28.67
CA THR A 256 -12.91 -12.93 -29.90
C THR A 256 -12.64 -11.44 -30.13
N LEU A 257 -13.25 -10.53 -29.33
CA LEU A 257 -13.05 -9.09 -29.46
C LEU A 257 -11.56 -8.74 -29.38
N LYS A 258 -10.79 -9.40 -28.50
CA LYS A 258 -9.34 -9.20 -28.36
C LYS A 258 -8.55 -9.32 -29.67
N ASN A 259 -9.04 -10.10 -30.64
CA ASN A 259 -8.38 -10.32 -31.92
C ASN A 259 -8.75 -9.27 -32.98
N ARG A 260 -9.80 -8.48 -32.71
CA ARG A 260 -10.44 -7.56 -33.68
C ARG A 260 -10.49 -6.11 -33.17
N ILE A 261 -10.13 -5.88 -31.90
CA ILE A 261 -10.06 -4.54 -31.31
C ILE A 261 -8.94 -3.74 -31.98
N ASP A 262 -9.31 -2.59 -32.52
CA ASP A 262 -8.34 -1.55 -32.84
C ASP A 262 -7.76 -0.96 -31.55
N LEU A 263 -6.49 -1.26 -31.31
CA LEU A 263 -5.73 -0.81 -30.13
C LEU A 263 -5.58 0.71 -30.07
N SER A 264 -5.83 1.43 -31.18
CA SER A 264 -5.86 2.89 -31.21
C SER A 264 -6.98 3.45 -30.31
N LYS A 265 -8.11 2.73 -30.21
CA LYS A 265 -9.34 3.12 -29.49
C LYS A 265 -9.31 2.85 -27.99
N LEU A 266 -8.26 2.20 -27.49
CA LEU A 266 -8.04 2.04 -26.05
C LEU A 266 -7.60 3.38 -25.46
N ILE A 267 -8.27 3.81 -24.39
CA ILE A 267 -7.87 5.01 -23.64
C ILE A 267 -6.68 4.62 -22.77
N THR A 268 -5.45 4.92 -23.19
CA THR A 268 -4.23 4.64 -22.41
C THR A 268 -3.47 5.94 -22.13
N ARG A 269 -3.03 6.11 -20.88
CA ARG A 269 -2.12 7.19 -20.44
C ARG A 269 -0.64 6.82 -20.59
N GLN A 270 -0.32 5.61 -21.03
CA GLN A 270 1.06 5.12 -21.19
C GLN A 270 1.54 5.33 -22.64
N LYS A 271 2.84 5.62 -22.83
CA LYS A 271 3.44 5.75 -24.17
C LYS A 271 3.24 4.46 -24.97
N LYS A 272 2.45 4.53 -26.04
CA LYS A 272 2.30 3.46 -27.03
C LYS A 272 3.66 3.23 -27.68
N SER A 273 4.26 2.07 -27.46
CA SER A 273 5.54 1.69 -28.08
C SER A 273 5.29 0.49 -28.99
N ILE A 274 5.47 0.68 -30.30
CA ILE A 274 5.34 -0.38 -31.30
C ILE A 274 6.71 -1.05 -31.44
N PHE A 275 6.78 -2.35 -31.19
CA PHE A 275 7.99 -3.14 -31.44
C PHE A 275 7.82 -3.96 -32.71
N HIS A 276 8.89 -4.05 -33.49
CA HIS A 276 8.97 -4.93 -34.66
C HIS A 276 9.85 -6.13 -34.30
N TYR A 277 9.31 -7.34 -34.44
CA TYR A 277 10.09 -8.58 -34.35
C TYR A 277 9.61 -9.51 -35.48
N GLY A 278 10.42 -9.61 -36.55
CA GLY A 278 10.01 -10.24 -37.82
C GLY A 278 8.95 -9.43 -38.59
N MET A 279 8.24 -10.08 -39.53
CA MET A 279 7.17 -9.47 -40.35
C MET A 279 5.86 -9.18 -39.59
N LYS A 280 5.82 -9.38 -38.28
CA LYS A 280 4.62 -9.15 -37.46
C LYS A 280 4.82 -7.93 -36.55
N LYS A 281 3.86 -7.01 -36.58
CA LYS A 281 3.79 -5.85 -35.68
C LYS A 281 3.14 -6.27 -34.37
N TYR A 282 3.85 -6.11 -33.24
CA TYR A 282 3.31 -6.39 -31.91
C TYR A 282 3.23 -5.09 -31.11
N LEU A 283 2.04 -4.77 -30.60
CA LEU A 283 1.86 -3.71 -29.61
C LEU A 283 1.91 -4.33 -28.22
N MET A 284 2.97 -4.05 -27.48
CA MET A 284 3.05 -4.43 -26.07
C MET A 284 2.48 -3.27 -25.23
N ILE A 285 1.28 -3.45 -24.70
CA ILE A 285 0.76 -2.60 -23.63
C ILE A 285 1.46 -3.07 -22.36
N ARG A 286 2.55 -2.41 -21.96
CA ARG A 286 3.22 -2.70 -20.69
C ARG A 286 2.24 -2.37 -19.57
N LYS A 287 1.73 -3.39 -18.87
CA LYS A 287 0.95 -3.18 -17.63
C LYS A 287 1.71 -2.28 -16.68
#